data_AF-A0A6C1TY71-F1
#
_entry.id   AF-A0A6C1TY71-F1
#
_cell.length_a   1.000
_cell.length_b   1.000
_cell.length_c   1.000
_cell.angle_alpha   90.00
_cell.angle_beta   90.00
_cell.angle_gamma   90.00
#
_symmetry.space_group_name_H-M   'P 1'
#
loop_
_entity.id
_entity.type
_entity.pdbx_description
1 polymer ?
#
loop_
_entity_poly.entity_id
_entity_poly.type
_entity_poly.pdbx_seq_one_letter_code
_entity_poly.pdbx_strand_id
1 'polypeptide(L)'
;MEKISLGTLGGSSSRTYATREVTAEQVSRRVHVAIAMWEEPWKSGDDAERKGWIIAIDGGKNRRSVCEDGVAERDPDPLAVEALEAELAKLNVSARDVWVVTGKRQIALRSLLQKAGFDVSGSFSPQNRAVRRATSLMQRRRKATSIRVPEGERRRRRKAAREAAPETQWLPSYSRTEARDVNAVTISCDASSDTHSTGSVCFVASTGDYEVETKSTTASIDDLELVALTKALRYAVRVGARSATIESDSAGALAAAHGMHKRGTDGRRRGGIRGNVRRDYYEAWREASESLDLTLKRVLGHSGDPLNKAADQIAYLAMRASVHPQEASEAALKKGIASSLAEATEGGAPRRRKRRRRGRRGRGQAPKTT
;
A
#
# COMPACT_ATOMS: atom_id res chain seq x y z
N MET A 1 33.42 1.06 5.83
CA MET A 1 32.04 0.52 5.79
C MET A 1 31.36 1.07 4.54
N GLU A 2 30.71 0.21 3.74
CA GLU A 2 30.10 0.62 2.47
C GLU A 2 28.80 1.40 2.71
N LYS A 3 28.66 2.59 2.10
CA LYS A 3 27.47 3.43 2.24
C LYS A 3 26.34 2.88 1.38
N ILE A 4 25.15 2.77 1.96
CA ILE A 4 23.96 2.26 1.30
C ILE A 4 23.32 3.37 0.47
N SER A 5 22.88 3.04 -0.75
CA SER A 5 22.18 4.00 -1.61
C SER A 5 20.70 4.15 -1.21
N LEU A 6 20.06 5.29 -1.54
CA LEU A 6 18.61 5.45 -1.37
C LEU A 6 17.81 4.37 -2.11
N GLY A 7 18.30 3.93 -3.29
CA GLY A 7 17.69 2.84 -4.04
C GLY A 7 17.83 1.47 -3.36
N THR A 8 18.81 1.29 -2.47
CA THR A 8 18.95 0.06 -1.68
C THR A 8 18.01 0.11 -0.46
N LEU A 9 17.88 1.26 0.20
CA LEU A 9 16.96 1.46 1.34
C LEU A 9 15.50 1.44 0.94
N GLY A 10 15.13 2.02 -0.20
CA GLY A 10 13.79 1.87 -0.77
C GLY A 10 13.47 0.43 -1.19
N GLY A 11 14.40 -0.50 -0.93
CA GLY A 11 14.50 -1.78 -1.61
C GLY A 11 14.80 -1.56 -3.09
N SER A 12 15.30 -2.59 -3.74
CA SER A 12 14.91 -2.77 -5.13
C SER A 12 13.38 -2.83 -5.17
N SER A 13 12.73 -1.66 -5.34
CA SER A 13 11.78 -1.57 -6.45
C SER A 13 12.58 -2.16 -7.59
N SER A 14 12.32 -3.43 -7.89
CA SER A 14 13.15 -4.23 -8.77
C SER A 14 13.51 -3.36 -9.96
N ARG A 15 14.78 -2.97 -10.10
CA ARG A 15 15.30 -2.37 -11.33
C ARG A 15 15.11 -3.32 -12.52
N THR A 16 14.62 -4.54 -12.27
CA THR A 16 14.13 -5.52 -13.23
C THR A 16 12.66 -5.39 -13.61
N TYR A 17 11.82 -4.62 -12.90
CA TYR A 17 10.44 -4.42 -13.29
C TYR A 17 10.00 -3.02 -12.84
N ALA A 18 10.28 -2.00 -13.66
CA ALA A 18 9.26 -0.99 -13.83
C ALA A 18 7.97 -1.77 -14.10
N THR A 19 6.98 -1.68 -13.20
CA THR A 19 5.61 -2.04 -13.57
C THR A 19 5.37 -1.27 -14.84
N ARG A 20 5.42 -1.96 -15.99
CA ARG A 20 5.11 -1.37 -17.30
C ARG A 20 3.83 -0.59 -17.05
N GLU A 21 3.88 0.73 -17.21
CA GLU A 21 2.70 1.54 -16.98
C GLU A 21 1.57 0.91 -17.76
N VAL A 22 0.46 0.64 -17.06
CA VAL A 22 -0.70 0.02 -17.68
C VAL A 22 -1.11 0.90 -18.85
N THR A 23 -1.14 0.33 -20.05
CA THR A 23 -1.38 1.11 -21.25
C THR A 23 -2.88 1.39 -21.40
N ALA A 24 -3.23 2.49 -22.07
CA ALA A 24 -4.62 2.75 -22.42
C ALA A 24 -5.23 1.61 -23.24
N GLU A 25 -4.42 0.95 -24.08
CA GLU A 25 -4.81 -0.24 -24.83
C GLU A 25 -5.23 -1.37 -23.89
N GLN A 26 -4.43 -1.71 -22.88
CA GLN A 26 -4.76 -2.72 -21.87
C GLN A 26 -6.06 -2.41 -21.13
N VAL A 27 -6.26 -1.16 -20.70
CA VAL A 27 -7.49 -0.74 -20.02
C VAL A 27 -8.72 -0.85 -20.93
N SER A 28 -8.53 -0.64 -22.23
CA SER A 28 -9.59 -0.72 -23.25
C SER A 28 -9.92 -2.15 -23.70
N ARG A 29 -9.14 -3.16 -23.28
CA ARG A 29 -9.38 -4.57 -23.67
C ARG A 29 -10.78 -5.01 -23.26
N ARG A 30 -11.38 -5.81 -24.13
CA ARG A 30 -12.77 -6.27 -23.97
C ARG A 30 -12.93 -7.13 -22.71
N VAL A 31 -11.94 -7.98 -22.43
CA VAL A 31 -11.97 -8.90 -21.31
C VAL A 31 -10.77 -8.67 -20.40
N HIS A 32 -11.04 -8.61 -19.10
CA HIS A 32 -10.03 -8.48 -18.05
C HIS A 32 -10.00 -9.75 -17.24
N VAL A 33 -8.81 -10.29 -16.99
CA VAL A 33 -8.61 -11.51 -16.24
C VAL A 33 -7.61 -11.27 -15.12
N ALA A 34 -7.89 -11.80 -13.94
CA ALA A 34 -6.97 -11.81 -12.82
C ALA A 34 -6.77 -13.25 -12.32
N ILE A 35 -5.51 -13.70 -12.30
CA ILE A 35 -5.13 -15.04 -11.82
C ILE A 35 -4.36 -14.90 -10.51
N ALA A 36 -4.91 -15.50 -9.45
CA ALA A 36 -4.26 -15.60 -8.15
C ALA A 36 -3.93 -17.06 -7.85
N MET A 37 -2.70 -17.34 -7.43
CA MET A 37 -2.29 -18.67 -7.01
C MET A 37 -2.36 -18.76 -5.48
N TRP A 38 -2.69 -19.94 -4.99
CA TRP A 38 -2.80 -20.24 -3.56
C TRP A 38 -2.12 -21.58 -3.24
N GLU A 39 -1.74 -21.73 -1.99
CA GLU A 39 -1.08 -22.92 -1.45
C GLU A 39 -1.75 -23.26 -0.11
N GLU A 40 -2.07 -24.53 0.09
CA GLU A 40 -2.75 -25.08 1.27
C GLU A 40 -2.06 -26.37 1.73
N PRO A 41 -1.78 -26.55 3.04
CA PRO A 41 -1.29 -27.82 3.56
C PRO A 41 -2.31 -28.94 3.32
N TRP A 42 -1.86 -30.08 2.81
CA TRP A 42 -2.71 -31.24 2.52
C TRP A 42 -2.74 -32.20 3.72
N LYS A 43 -3.95 -32.65 4.11
CA LYS A 43 -4.18 -33.32 5.40
C LYS A 43 -3.69 -34.77 5.51
N SER A 44 -3.29 -35.41 4.41
CA SER A 44 -3.07 -36.87 4.37
C SER A 44 -1.68 -37.30 3.90
N GLY A 45 -0.69 -36.42 3.90
CA GLY A 45 0.71 -36.79 3.61
C GLY A 45 1.67 -35.94 4.42
N ASP A 46 2.73 -36.54 4.93
CA ASP A 46 3.85 -35.81 5.52
C ASP A 46 4.42 -34.86 4.45
N ASP A 47 4.35 -33.55 4.72
CA ASP A 47 4.79 -32.45 3.85
C ASP A 47 4.07 -32.26 2.48
N ALA A 48 2.90 -32.87 2.27
CA ALA A 48 2.15 -32.64 1.02
C ALA A 48 1.50 -31.23 1.00
N GLU A 49 1.81 -30.42 -0.01
CA GLU A 49 1.24 -29.08 -0.23
C GLU A 49 0.31 -29.10 -1.45
N ARG A 50 -0.96 -28.75 -1.25
CA ARG A 50 -1.89 -28.53 -2.36
C ARG A 50 -1.74 -27.11 -2.88
N LYS A 51 -1.47 -26.98 -4.17
CA LYS A 51 -1.39 -25.69 -4.87
C LYS A 51 -2.61 -25.51 -5.75
N GLY A 52 -2.98 -24.28 -6.05
CA GLY A 52 -4.03 -24.04 -7.03
C GLY A 52 -4.20 -22.59 -7.42
N TRP A 53 -5.29 -22.33 -8.14
CA TRP A 53 -5.55 -21.05 -8.77
C TRP A 53 -6.98 -20.55 -8.52
N ILE A 54 -7.14 -19.25 -8.66
CA ILE A 54 -8.41 -18.54 -8.80
C ILE A 54 -8.27 -17.65 -10.04
N ILE A 55 -9.08 -17.91 -11.05
CA ILE A 55 -9.16 -17.14 -12.29
C ILE A 55 -10.47 -16.36 -12.24
N ALA A 56 -10.39 -15.05 -12.06
CA ALA A 56 -11.54 -14.17 -12.20
C ALA A 56 -11.56 -13.55 -13.59
N ILE A 57 -12.70 -13.61 -14.27
CA ILE A 57 -12.90 -13.05 -15.62
C ILE A 57 -13.99 -11.97 -15.55
N ASP A 58 -13.71 -10.79 -16.10
CA ASP A 58 -14.67 -9.71 -16.33
C ASP A 58 -14.67 -9.31 -17.81
N GLY A 59 -15.68 -9.78 -18.54
CA GLY A 59 -15.97 -9.43 -19.93
C GLY A 59 -17.06 -8.36 -20.09
N GLY A 60 -17.35 -7.55 -19.06
CA GLY A 60 -18.38 -6.52 -19.09
C GLY A 60 -19.77 -6.97 -18.61
N LYS A 61 -20.84 -6.30 -19.09
CA LYS A 61 -22.23 -6.50 -18.62
C LYS A 61 -22.65 -7.98 -18.78
N ASN A 62 -22.78 -8.67 -17.64
CA ASN A 62 -23.23 -10.06 -17.47
C ASN A 62 -22.29 -11.18 -17.97
N ARG A 63 -21.04 -10.87 -18.36
CA ARG A 63 -20.04 -11.90 -18.71
C ARG A 63 -18.93 -11.95 -17.67
N ARG A 64 -19.26 -12.46 -16.49
CA ARG A 64 -18.30 -12.65 -15.40
C ARG A 64 -18.28 -14.11 -15.00
N SER A 65 -17.10 -14.71 -14.93
CA SER A 65 -16.93 -16.07 -14.41
C SER A 65 -15.79 -16.13 -13.41
N VAL A 66 -15.81 -17.18 -12.62
CA VAL A 66 -14.74 -17.55 -11.70
C VAL A 66 -14.49 -19.03 -11.88
N CYS A 67 -13.23 -19.37 -12.13
CA CYS A 67 -12.75 -20.74 -12.10
C CYS A 67 -11.76 -20.87 -10.93
N GLU A 68 -11.95 -21.88 -10.10
CA GLU A 68 -11.12 -22.14 -8.92
C GLU A 68 -10.87 -23.64 -8.83
N ASP A 69 -9.60 -24.05 -8.83
CA ASP A 69 -9.19 -25.45 -8.73
C ASP A 69 -7.75 -25.57 -8.20
N GLY A 70 -7.24 -26.79 -7.97
CA GLY A 70 -5.87 -27.02 -7.54
C GLY A 70 -5.45 -28.49 -7.45
N VAL A 71 -4.14 -28.72 -7.45
CA VAL A 71 -3.44 -30.01 -7.54
C VAL A 71 -2.48 -30.23 -6.37
N ALA A 72 -2.18 -31.49 -6.06
CA ALA A 72 -1.30 -31.87 -4.95
C ALA A 72 0.19 -32.01 -5.34
N GLU A 73 0.50 -32.55 -6.53
CA GLU A 73 1.88 -32.92 -6.89
C GLU A 73 2.37 -32.33 -8.22
N ARG A 74 1.46 -31.80 -9.05
CA ARG A 74 1.82 -31.19 -10.34
C ARG A 74 2.10 -29.70 -10.21
N ASP A 75 2.94 -29.19 -11.10
CA ASP A 75 3.09 -27.75 -11.29
C ASP A 75 1.71 -27.15 -11.64
N PRO A 76 1.17 -26.23 -10.83
CA PRO A 76 -0.14 -25.65 -11.07
C PRO A 76 -0.14 -24.62 -12.20
N ASP A 77 1.01 -24.13 -12.64
CA ASP A 77 1.09 -23.03 -13.62
C ASP A 77 0.55 -23.42 -15.02
N PRO A 78 0.94 -24.55 -15.65
CA PRO A 78 0.36 -24.98 -16.93
C PRO A 78 -1.14 -25.22 -16.86
N LEU A 79 -1.61 -25.83 -15.77
CA LEU A 79 -3.03 -26.16 -15.57
C LEU A 79 -3.89 -24.89 -15.39
N ALA A 80 -3.34 -23.85 -14.77
CA ALA A 80 -4.01 -22.56 -14.68
C ALA A 80 -4.16 -21.89 -16.06
N VAL A 81 -3.21 -22.09 -16.98
CA VAL A 81 -3.32 -21.62 -18.37
C VAL A 81 -4.40 -22.40 -19.12
N GLU A 82 -4.40 -23.73 -19.04
CA GLU A 82 -5.43 -24.58 -19.66
C GLU A 82 -6.83 -24.23 -19.15
N ALA A 83 -6.99 -24.03 -17.84
CA ALA A 83 -8.24 -23.63 -17.24
C ALA A 83 -8.72 -22.25 -17.73
N LEU A 84 -7.80 -21.30 -17.92
CA LEU A 84 -8.13 -20.00 -18.51
C LEU A 84 -8.61 -20.15 -19.95
N GLU A 85 -7.88 -20.90 -20.78
CA GLU A 85 -8.22 -21.11 -22.19
C GLU A 85 -9.60 -21.77 -22.33
N ALA A 86 -9.88 -22.79 -21.50
CA ALA A 86 -11.19 -23.45 -21.47
C ALA A 86 -12.31 -22.47 -21.09
N GLU A 87 -12.09 -21.58 -20.12
CA GLU A 87 -13.08 -20.56 -19.73
C GLU A 87 -13.30 -19.51 -20.83
N LEU A 88 -12.24 -19.09 -21.52
CA LEU A 88 -12.34 -18.12 -22.61
C LEU A 88 -12.99 -18.72 -23.86
N ALA A 89 -12.77 -20.01 -24.14
CA ALA A 89 -13.43 -20.73 -25.22
C ALA A 89 -14.96 -20.73 -25.04
N LYS A 90 -15.46 -20.94 -23.81
CA LYS A 90 -16.91 -20.85 -23.48
C LYS A 90 -17.49 -19.45 -23.77
N LEU A 91 -16.66 -18.41 -23.71
CA LEU A 91 -17.06 -17.03 -23.95
C LEU A 91 -16.86 -16.58 -25.41
N ASN A 92 -16.28 -17.45 -26.25
CA ASN A 92 -15.84 -17.17 -27.61
C ASN A 92 -14.96 -15.90 -27.68
N VAL A 93 -13.94 -15.85 -26.80
CA VAL A 93 -13.01 -14.73 -26.66
C VAL A 93 -11.61 -15.17 -27.07
N SER A 94 -10.97 -14.40 -27.94
CA SER A 94 -9.60 -14.66 -28.37
C SER A 94 -8.56 -14.04 -27.43
N ALA A 95 -7.36 -14.62 -27.33
CA ALA A 95 -6.31 -14.15 -26.42
C ALA A 95 -5.94 -12.66 -26.62
N ARG A 96 -5.99 -12.17 -27.86
CA ARG A 96 -5.76 -10.75 -28.21
C ARG A 96 -6.79 -9.78 -27.61
N ASP A 97 -7.97 -10.24 -27.21
CA ASP A 97 -9.03 -9.40 -26.63
C ASP A 97 -8.92 -9.31 -25.10
N VAL A 98 -7.95 -10.03 -24.52
CA VAL A 98 -7.82 -10.29 -23.09
C VAL A 98 -6.60 -9.59 -22.53
N TRP A 99 -6.80 -8.88 -21.42
CA TRP A 99 -5.72 -8.42 -20.56
C TRP A 99 -5.67 -9.25 -19.26
N VAL A 100 -4.55 -9.94 -19.04
CA VAL A 100 -4.33 -10.79 -17.87
C VAL A 100 -3.41 -10.09 -16.86
N VAL A 101 -3.79 -10.13 -15.59
CA VAL A 101 -2.91 -9.76 -14.47
C VAL A 101 -2.61 -10.96 -13.57
N THR A 102 -1.34 -11.08 -13.18
CA THR A 102 -0.88 -12.13 -12.25
C THR A 102 -0.15 -11.53 -11.04
N GLY A 103 0.09 -12.35 -10.01
CA GLY A 103 0.86 -11.97 -8.84
C GLY A 103 2.31 -11.57 -9.18
N LYS A 104 2.91 -10.70 -8.35
CA LYS A 104 4.28 -10.17 -8.58
C LYS A 104 5.34 -11.28 -8.71
N ARG A 105 5.21 -12.37 -7.94
CA ARG A 105 6.20 -13.46 -7.85
C ARG A 105 5.93 -14.66 -8.79
N GLN A 106 5.00 -14.53 -9.74
CA GLN A 106 4.57 -15.62 -10.63
C GLN A 106 5.21 -15.50 -12.02
N ILE A 107 6.52 -15.73 -12.11
CA ILE A 107 7.30 -15.54 -13.35
C ILE A 107 7.05 -16.66 -14.36
N ALA A 108 6.98 -17.91 -13.89
CA ALA A 108 6.74 -19.09 -14.73
C ALA A 108 5.37 -19.01 -15.40
N LEU A 109 4.29 -18.87 -14.61
CA LEU A 109 2.94 -18.61 -15.12
C LEU A 109 2.86 -17.46 -16.13
N ARG A 110 3.52 -16.33 -15.85
CA ARG A 110 3.53 -15.18 -16.77
C ARG A 110 4.14 -15.53 -18.12
N SER A 111 5.26 -16.26 -18.09
CA SER A 111 5.95 -16.70 -19.30
C SER A 111 5.06 -17.64 -20.12
N LEU A 112 4.32 -18.54 -19.47
CA LEU A 112 3.38 -19.45 -20.14
C LEU A 112 2.22 -18.69 -20.79
N LEU A 113 1.59 -17.76 -20.06
CA LEU A 113 0.50 -16.93 -20.59
C LEU A 113 0.95 -16.07 -21.78
N GLN A 114 2.16 -15.52 -21.74
CA GLN A 114 2.71 -14.76 -22.86
C GLN A 114 2.96 -15.66 -24.08
N LYS A 115 3.46 -16.88 -23.88
CA LYS A 115 3.60 -17.87 -24.96
C LYS A 115 2.25 -18.29 -25.56
N ALA A 116 1.20 -18.32 -24.76
CA ALA A 116 -0.18 -18.55 -25.20
C ALA A 116 -0.82 -17.33 -25.90
N GLY A 117 -0.09 -16.22 -26.06
CA GLY A 117 -0.53 -15.06 -26.84
C GLY A 117 -1.33 -14.01 -26.06
N PHE A 118 -1.36 -14.09 -24.73
CA PHE A 118 -2.04 -13.10 -23.89
C PHE A 118 -1.21 -11.83 -23.67
N ASP A 119 -1.90 -10.70 -23.53
CA ASP A 119 -1.31 -9.47 -23.00
C ASP A 119 -1.29 -9.56 -21.46
N VAL A 120 -0.09 -9.72 -20.88
CA VAL A 120 0.07 -10.01 -19.45
C VAL A 120 0.87 -8.92 -18.73
N SER A 121 0.31 -8.41 -17.65
CA SER A 121 1.03 -7.52 -16.72
C SER A 121 1.30 -8.20 -15.38
N GLY A 122 2.50 -7.97 -14.85
CA GLY A 122 2.84 -8.35 -13.49
C GLY A 122 2.23 -7.39 -12.48
N SER A 123 1.72 -7.93 -11.37
CA SER A 123 0.98 -7.25 -10.30
C SER A 123 -0.50 -6.99 -10.59
N PHE A 124 -1.31 -7.14 -9.54
CA PHE A 124 -2.74 -6.88 -9.58
C PHE A 124 -3.03 -5.39 -9.69
N SER A 125 -3.04 -4.87 -10.92
CA SER A 125 -3.38 -3.47 -11.18
C SER A 125 -4.84 -3.18 -10.81
N PRO A 126 -5.12 -2.10 -10.04
CA PRO A 126 -6.49 -1.73 -9.70
C PRO A 126 -7.33 -1.31 -10.92
N GLN A 127 -6.69 -0.98 -12.05
CA GLN A 127 -7.39 -0.68 -13.31
C GLN A 127 -7.93 -1.93 -14.01
N ASN A 128 -7.47 -3.12 -13.62
CA ASN A 128 -8.02 -4.36 -14.14
C ASN A 128 -9.32 -4.72 -13.41
N ARG A 129 -10.43 -4.82 -14.16
CA ARG A 129 -11.78 -5.02 -13.59
C ARG A 129 -11.94 -6.34 -12.82
N ALA A 130 -11.16 -7.36 -13.13
CA ALA A 130 -11.24 -8.67 -12.48
C ALA A 130 -10.52 -8.74 -11.12
N VAL A 131 -9.59 -7.82 -10.85
CA VAL A 131 -8.70 -7.87 -9.66
C VAL A 131 -9.47 -7.90 -8.36
N ARG A 132 -10.43 -6.98 -8.19
CA ARG A 132 -11.19 -6.88 -6.93
C ARG A 132 -11.85 -8.21 -6.56
N ARG A 133 -12.33 -8.96 -7.55
CA ARG A 133 -13.00 -10.24 -7.34
C ARG A 133 -12.00 -11.34 -7.01
N ALA A 134 -10.90 -11.45 -7.76
CA ALA A 134 -9.82 -12.39 -7.46
C ALA A 134 -9.24 -12.17 -6.05
N THR A 135 -8.94 -10.92 -5.67
CA THR A 135 -8.42 -10.58 -4.34
C THR A 135 -9.40 -10.93 -3.23
N SER A 136 -10.70 -10.66 -3.41
CA SER A 136 -11.72 -10.99 -2.40
C SER A 136 -11.83 -12.51 -2.17
N LEU A 137 -11.82 -13.30 -3.25
CA LEU A 137 -11.86 -14.76 -3.16
C LEU A 137 -10.59 -15.32 -2.51
N MET A 138 -9.43 -14.80 -2.91
CA MET A 138 -8.15 -15.17 -2.33
C MET A 138 -8.10 -14.89 -0.81
N GLN A 139 -8.63 -13.75 -0.37
CA GLN A 139 -8.74 -13.42 1.06
C GLN A 139 -9.68 -14.35 1.81
N ARG A 140 -10.84 -14.69 1.22
CA ARG A 140 -11.78 -15.67 1.80
C ARG A 140 -11.12 -17.03 1.95
N ARG A 141 -10.39 -17.48 0.93
CA ARG A 141 -9.67 -18.74 0.96
C ARG A 141 -8.59 -18.75 2.03
N ARG A 142 -7.69 -17.75 2.04
CA ARG A 142 -6.68 -17.59 3.11
C ARG A 142 -7.29 -17.63 4.50
N LYS A 143 -8.45 -16.99 4.70
CA LYS A 143 -9.16 -17.04 5.98
C LYS A 143 -9.63 -18.46 6.31
N ALA A 144 -10.24 -19.16 5.36
CA ALA A 144 -10.68 -20.55 5.53
C ALA A 144 -9.50 -21.52 5.78
N THR A 145 -8.41 -21.39 5.02
CA THR A 145 -7.18 -22.17 5.22
C THR A 145 -6.58 -21.88 6.59
N SER A 146 -6.46 -20.60 6.96
CA SER A 146 -5.86 -20.22 8.23
C SER A 146 -6.59 -20.90 9.38
N ILE A 147 -7.93 -20.88 9.42
CA ILE A 147 -8.76 -21.55 10.42
C ILE A 147 -8.45 -23.05 10.53
N ARG A 148 -8.12 -23.72 9.42
CA ARG A 148 -7.84 -25.15 9.35
C ARG A 148 -6.43 -25.54 9.78
N VAL A 149 -5.46 -24.61 9.76
CA VAL A 149 -4.09 -24.87 10.23
C VAL A 149 -4.11 -24.97 11.76
N PRO A 150 -3.63 -26.09 12.36
CA PRO A 150 -3.54 -26.24 13.82
C PRO A 150 -2.75 -25.10 14.47
N GLU A 151 -3.17 -24.66 15.65
CA GLU A 151 -2.53 -23.53 16.36
C GLU A 151 -1.04 -23.78 16.64
N GLY A 152 -0.64 -25.03 16.90
CA GLY A 152 0.76 -25.42 17.08
C GLY A 152 1.62 -25.17 15.84
N GLU A 153 1.10 -25.47 14.65
CA GLU A 153 1.81 -25.24 13.39
C GLU A 153 1.88 -23.74 13.06
N ARG A 154 0.81 -22.98 13.33
CA ARG A 154 0.83 -21.51 13.22
C ARG A 154 1.91 -20.88 14.10
N ARG A 155 2.03 -21.36 15.35
CA ARG A 155 3.08 -20.90 16.28
C ARG A 155 4.47 -21.24 15.77
N ARG A 156 4.68 -22.44 15.25
CA ARG A 156 5.96 -22.85 14.64
C ARG A 156 6.33 -21.97 13.45
N ARG A 157 5.40 -21.71 12.52
CA ARG A 157 5.61 -20.82 11.36
C ARG A 157 5.93 -19.39 11.79
N ARG A 158 5.21 -18.85 12.77
CA ARG A 158 5.48 -17.51 13.33
C ARG A 158 6.85 -17.42 13.99
N LYS A 159 7.25 -18.47 14.72
CA LYS A 159 8.58 -18.56 15.35
C LYS A 159 9.68 -18.59 14.28
N ALA A 160 9.56 -19.47 13.28
CA ALA A 160 10.51 -19.56 12.18
C ALA A 160 10.63 -18.25 11.39
N ALA A 161 9.52 -17.58 11.10
CA ALA A 161 9.54 -16.28 10.42
C ALA A 161 10.23 -15.19 11.26
N ARG A 162 10.03 -15.20 12.59
CA ARG A 162 10.69 -14.28 13.52
C ARG A 162 12.21 -14.57 13.62
N GLU A 163 12.60 -15.84 13.61
CA GLU A 163 14.02 -16.24 13.65
C GLU A 163 14.74 -15.93 12.33
N ALA A 164 14.03 -15.93 11.21
CA ALA A 164 14.55 -15.55 9.89
C ALA A 164 14.52 -14.03 9.63
N ALA A 165 13.93 -13.23 10.53
CA ALA A 165 13.84 -11.78 10.35
C ALA A 165 15.23 -11.15 10.47
N PRO A 166 15.57 -10.15 9.64
CA PRO A 166 16.84 -9.45 9.74
C PRO A 166 17.00 -8.79 11.11
N GLU A 167 18.21 -8.85 11.67
CA GLU A 167 18.50 -8.21 12.95
C GLU A 167 18.35 -6.68 12.86
N THR A 168 17.71 -6.10 13.86
CA THR A 168 17.64 -4.64 14.01
C THR A 168 18.98 -4.12 14.52
N GLN A 169 19.66 -3.31 13.71
CA GLN A 169 20.96 -2.74 14.02
C GLN A 169 20.88 -1.35 14.68
N TRP A 170 19.85 -0.57 14.37
CA TRP A 170 19.57 0.72 15.01
C TRP A 170 18.11 1.14 14.79
N LEU A 171 17.65 2.16 15.51
CA LEU A 171 16.25 2.61 15.49
C LEU A 171 16.17 4.09 15.09
N PRO A 172 15.93 4.39 13.80
CA PRO A 172 15.87 5.77 13.33
C PRO A 172 14.74 6.57 13.96
N SER A 173 15.06 7.77 14.44
CA SER A 173 14.10 8.73 14.98
C SER A 173 14.49 10.14 14.52
N TYR A 174 13.62 10.77 13.73
CA TYR A 174 13.83 12.10 13.21
C TYR A 174 12.54 12.91 13.30
N SER A 175 12.66 14.19 13.60
CA SER A 175 11.53 15.10 13.59
C SER A 175 11.97 16.49 13.16
N ARG A 176 11.02 17.24 12.60
CA ARG A 176 11.14 18.68 12.37
C ARG A 176 9.82 19.33 12.75
N THR A 177 9.88 20.34 13.59
CA THR A 177 8.72 21.16 13.98
C THR A 177 9.13 22.61 14.01
N GLU A 178 8.88 23.31 12.90
CA GLU A 178 9.15 24.73 12.71
C GLU A 178 7.88 25.56 12.83
N ALA A 179 6.70 24.99 12.58
CA ALA A 179 5.44 25.71 12.60
C ALA A 179 5.02 26.13 14.02
N ARG A 180 4.40 27.32 14.12
CA ARG A 180 3.84 27.93 15.34
C ARG A 180 2.55 28.66 14.97
N ASP A 181 1.58 28.64 15.87
CA ASP A 181 0.32 29.38 15.82
C ASP A 181 -0.41 29.29 14.46
N VAL A 182 -0.52 28.06 13.95
CA VAL A 182 -1.06 27.79 12.60
C VAL A 182 -2.59 27.92 12.59
N ASN A 183 -3.19 28.57 11.59
CA ASN A 183 -4.66 28.62 11.54
C ASN A 183 -5.29 27.25 11.21
N ALA A 184 -4.77 26.58 10.17
CA ALA A 184 -5.25 25.28 9.73
C ALA A 184 -4.07 24.40 9.30
N VAL A 185 -4.09 23.12 9.67
CA VAL A 185 -3.05 22.14 9.28
C VAL A 185 -3.67 20.83 8.79
N THR A 186 -3.13 20.28 7.71
CA THR A 186 -3.44 18.92 7.26
C THR A 186 -2.26 18.02 7.58
N ILE A 187 -2.51 16.86 8.18
CA ILE A 187 -1.47 15.94 8.65
C ILE A 187 -1.81 14.54 8.17
N SER A 188 -0.98 13.97 7.30
CA SER A 188 -1.11 12.57 6.87
C SER A 188 -0.26 11.68 7.77
N CYS A 189 -0.81 10.51 8.11
CA CYS A 189 -0.21 9.53 9.02
C CYS A 189 -0.08 8.19 8.33
N ASP A 190 1.02 7.50 8.59
CA ASP A 190 1.25 6.14 8.11
C ASP A 190 2.17 5.36 9.05
N ALA A 191 2.15 4.04 8.95
CA ALA A 191 3.06 3.16 9.64
C ALA A 191 3.58 2.04 8.74
N SER A 192 4.80 1.60 9.02
CA SER A 192 5.40 0.42 8.39
C SER A 192 5.88 -0.54 9.46
N SER A 193 5.80 -1.84 9.17
CA SER A 193 6.30 -2.88 10.06
C SER A 193 6.89 -4.04 9.26
N ASP A 194 7.95 -4.63 9.80
CA ASP A 194 8.49 -5.90 9.33
C ASP A 194 7.60 -7.09 9.72
N THR A 195 6.52 -6.84 10.48
CA THR A 195 5.55 -7.80 11.04
C THR A 195 6.12 -8.75 12.11
N HIS A 196 7.35 -8.50 12.57
CA HIS A 196 8.09 -9.41 13.43
C HIS A 196 8.66 -8.72 14.66
N SER A 197 9.46 -7.69 14.47
CA SER A 197 10.31 -7.11 15.52
C SER A 197 10.47 -5.61 15.43
N THR A 198 10.12 -4.97 14.32
CA THR A 198 10.38 -3.56 14.09
C THR A 198 9.17 -2.89 13.44
N GLY A 199 8.87 -1.69 13.92
CA GLY A 199 7.82 -0.84 13.38
C GLY A 199 8.26 0.60 13.37
N SER A 200 7.90 1.33 12.33
CA SER A 200 8.09 2.76 12.19
C SER A 200 6.73 3.43 12.07
N VAL A 201 6.55 4.55 12.77
CA VAL A 201 5.38 5.40 12.66
C VAL A 201 5.81 6.75 12.10
N CYS A 202 5.01 7.33 11.21
CA CYS A 202 5.30 8.62 10.61
C CYS A 202 4.06 9.50 10.52
N PHE A 203 4.25 10.80 10.70
CA PHE A 203 3.32 11.80 10.17
C PHE A 203 4.08 12.83 9.34
N VAL A 204 3.38 13.42 8.36
CA VAL A 204 3.84 14.57 7.57
C VAL A 204 2.73 15.61 7.54
N ALA A 205 3.06 16.83 7.94
CA ALA A 205 2.14 17.96 7.96
C ALA A 205 2.27 18.84 6.71
N SER A 206 1.19 19.53 6.35
CA SER A 206 1.13 20.49 5.23
C SER A 206 2.08 21.68 5.39
N THR A 207 2.59 21.91 6.61
CA THR A 207 3.62 22.91 6.91
C THR A 207 5.03 22.46 6.50
N GLY A 208 5.21 21.19 6.12
CA GLY A 208 6.52 20.58 5.89
C GLY A 208 7.16 20.00 7.16
N ASP A 209 6.49 20.13 8.31
CA ASP A 209 6.87 19.44 9.54
C ASP A 209 6.58 17.95 9.45
N TYR A 210 7.35 17.15 10.16
CA TYR A 210 7.22 15.71 10.15
C TYR A 210 7.81 15.09 11.41
N GLU A 211 7.42 13.86 11.68
CA GLU A 211 8.06 13.01 12.66
C GLU A 211 8.07 11.59 12.11
N VAL A 212 9.19 10.90 12.30
CA VAL A 212 9.31 9.45 12.09
C VAL A 212 10.02 8.85 13.28
N GLU A 213 9.44 7.79 13.83
CA GLU A 213 9.99 7.08 14.98
C GLU A 213 9.95 5.58 14.71
N THR A 214 11.11 4.93 14.75
CA THR A 214 11.24 3.47 14.63
C THR A 214 11.46 2.86 15.99
N LYS A 215 10.78 1.75 16.29
CA LYS A 215 10.92 1.01 17.55
C LYS A 215 11.00 -0.48 17.32
N SER A 216 11.72 -1.15 18.21
CA SER A 216 11.59 -2.59 18.40
C SER A 216 10.20 -2.87 18.97
N THR A 217 9.35 -3.57 18.22
CA THR A 217 7.96 -3.80 18.58
C THR A 217 7.37 -5.03 17.90
N THR A 218 6.46 -5.68 18.62
CA THR A 218 5.60 -6.76 18.10
C THR A 218 4.16 -6.27 17.92
N ALA A 219 3.95 -4.95 17.97
CA ALA A 219 2.65 -4.34 17.79
C ALA A 219 2.14 -4.63 16.37
N SER A 220 0.82 -4.77 16.24
CA SER A 220 0.20 -4.96 14.94
C SER A 220 0.32 -3.69 14.09
N ILE A 221 0.17 -3.81 12.77
CA ILE A 221 0.15 -2.61 11.92
C ILE A 221 -0.96 -1.64 12.35
N ASP A 222 -2.14 -2.15 12.70
CA ASP A 222 -3.26 -1.34 13.22
C ASP A 222 -2.92 -0.62 14.53
N ASP A 223 -2.06 -1.20 15.40
CA ASP A 223 -1.55 -0.50 16.58
C ASP A 223 -0.66 0.68 16.17
N LEU A 224 0.27 0.46 15.24
CA LEU A 224 1.24 1.47 14.80
C LEU A 224 0.57 2.62 14.06
N GLU A 225 -0.41 2.32 13.20
CA GLU A 225 -1.26 3.31 12.54
C GLU A 225 -1.99 4.20 13.54
N LEU A 226 -2.54 3.61 14.61
CA LEU A 226 -3.19 4.38 15.65
C LEU A 226 -2.19 5.23 16.46
N VAL A 227 -0.96 4.74 16.67
CA VAL A 227 0.13 5.54 17.27
C VAL A 227 0.50 6.73 16.37
N ALA A 228 0.52 6.55 15.05
CA ALA A 228 0.79 7.64 14.11
C ALA A 228 -0.30 8.74 14.21
N LEU A 229 -1.58 8.35 14.29
CA LEU A 229 -2.68 9.28 14.55
C LEU A 229 -2.51 10.02 15.89
N THR A 230 -2.13 9.31 16.95
CA THR A 230 -1.86 9.92 18.27
C THR A 230 -0.77 10.99 18.19
N LYS A 231 0.32 10.72 17.47
CA LYS A 231 1.42 11.68 17.29
C LYS A 231 0.97 12.91 16.50
N ALA A 232 0.17 12.72 15.45
CA ALA A 232 -0.36 13.82 14.66
C ALA A 232 -1.29 14.74 15.48
N LEU A 233 -2.15 14.17 16.33
CA LEU A 233 -3.01 14.94 17.25
C LEU A 233 -2.16 15.79 18.21
N ARG A 234 -1.16 15.18 18.86
CA ARG A 234 -0.25 15.89 19.77
C ARG A 234 0.54 16.98 19.05
N TYR A 235 0.97 16.72 17.81
CA TYR A 235 1.63 17.74 17.00
C TYR A 235 0.70 18.92 16.70
N ALA A 236 -0.56 18.68 16.33
CA ALA A 236 -1.53 19.75 16.04
C ALA A 236 -1.74 20.68 17.25
N VAL A 237 -1.87 20.11 18.45
CA VAL A 237 -1.91 20.88 19.71
C VAL A 237 -0.60 21.65 19.92
N ARG A 238 0.55 20.97 19.79
CA ARG A 238 1.88 21.54 20.04
C ARG A 238 2.21 22.75 19.15
N VAL A 239 1.73 22.77 17.91
CA VAL A 239 1.94 23.90 16.99
C VAL A 239 0.89 25.01 17.13
N GLY A 240 -0.02 24.90 18.10
CA GLY A 240 -1.06 25.90 18.34
C GLY A 240 -2.05 26.01 17.18
N ALA A 241 -2.40 24.89 16.53
CA ALA A 241 -3.34 24.95 15.43
C ALA A 241 -4.75 25.36 15.89
N ARG A 242 -5.52 26.11 15.08
CA ARG A 242 -6.96 26.36 15.38
C ARG A 242 -7.87 25.27 14.79
N SER A 243 -7.47 24.72 13.66
CA SER A 243 -8.15 23.59 13.01
C SER A 243 -7.14 22.59 12.46
N ALA A 244 -7.47 21.30 12.52
CA ALA A 244 -6.62 20.24 12.00
C ALA A 244 -7.42 19.15 11.27
N THR A 245 -6.92 18.76 10.09
CA THR A 245 -7.38 17.57 9.37
C THR A 245 -6.32 16.49 9.48
N ILE A 246 -6.64 15.39 10.15
CA ILE A 246 -5.77 14.21 10.26
C ILE A 246 -6.21 13.15 9.25
N GLU A 247 -5.29 12.74 8.39
CA GLU A 247 -5.51 11.82 7.28
C GLU A 247 -4.78 10.51 7.52
N SER A 248 -5.43 9.39 7.18
CA SER A 248 -4.85 8.05 7.15
C SER A 248 -5.59 7.18 6.14
N ASP A 249 -4.90 6.24 5.52
CA ASP A 249 -5.51 5.22 4.66
C ASP A 249 -5.90 3.93 5.42
N SER A 250 -5.47 3.81 6.68
CA SER A 250 -5.74 2.68 7.55
C SER A 250 -7.20 2.62 7.98
N ALA A 251 -7.95 1.76 7.30
CA ALA A 251 -9.35 1.49 7.66
C ALA A 251 -9.49 0.91 9.07
N GLY A 252 -8.50 0.15 9.55
CA GLY A 252 -8.48 -0.45 10.89
C GLY A 252 -8.35 0.61 11.98
N ALA A 253 -7.34 1.47 11.87
CA ALA A 253 -7.11 2.55 12.83
C ALA A 253 -8.26 3.55 12.86
N LEU A 254 -8.77 3.98 11.69
CA LEU A 254 -9.91 4.91 11.62
C LEU A 254 -11.19 4.31 12.19
N ALA A 255 -11.46 3.01 11.93
CA ALA A 255 -12.62 2.34 12.53
C ALA A 255 -12.50 2.23 14.06
N ALA A 256 -11.29 2.04 14.58
CA ALA A 256 -11.04 2.05 16.02
C ALA A 256 -11.21 3.44 16.63
N ALA A 257 -10.63 4.47 16.01
CA ALA A 257 -10.79 5.88 16.38
C ALA A 257 -12.28 6.27 16.46
N HIS A 258 -13.04 6.10 15.37
CA HIS A 258 -14.47 6.36 15.36
C HIS A 258 -15.25 5.53 16.39
N GLY A 259 -14.80 4.30 16.66
CA GLY A 259 -15.35 3.47 17.72
C GLY A 259 -15.18 4.10 19.11
N MET A 260 -14.00 4.64 19.38
CA MET A 260 -13.67 5.30 20.65
C MET A 260 -14.38 6.64 20.81
N HIS A 261 -14.54 7.42 19.74
CA HIS A 261 -15.27 8.70 19.82
C HIS A 261 -16.75 8.50 20.20
N LYS A 262 -17.34 7.34 19.86
CA LYS A 262 -18.74 7.03 20.18
C LYS A 262 -18.94 6.38 21.55
N ARG A 263 -17.94 5.64 22.05
CA ARG A 263 -18.11 4.70 23.18
C ARG A 263 -16.98 4.72 24.21
N GLY A 264 -16.05 5.66 24.10
CA GLY A 264 -14.83 5.70 24.90
C GLY A 264 -13.92 4.48 24.68
N THR A 265 -13.06 4.21 25.65
CA THR A 265 -12.08 3.11 25.60
C THR A 265 -12.69 1.73 25.94
N ASP A 266 -13.88 1.70 26.54
CA ASP A 266 -14.46 0.50 27.15
C ASP A 266 -15.17 -0.44 26.16
N GLY A 267 -15.28 -0.02 24.89
CA GLY A 267 -15.82 -0.87 23.82
C GLY A 267 -14.98 -2.13 23.57
N ARG A 268 -15.65 -3.22 23.12
CA ARG A 268 -15.00 -4.47 22.65
C ARG A 268 -13.81 -4.14 21.75
N ARG A 269 -12.66 -4.80 21.98
CA ARG A 269 -11.45 -4.65 21.14
C ARG A 269 -11.82 -4.89 19.68
N ARG A 270 -11.92 -3.82 18.88
CA ARG A 270 -12.06 -3.90 17.42
C ARG A 270 -10.65 -3.82 16.81
N GLY A 271 -10.35 -4.69 15.86
CA GLY A 271 -9.06 -4.71 15.15
C GLY A 271 -7.88 -5.33 15.92
N GLY A 272 -8.08 -5.86 17.13
CA GLY A 272 -6.98 -6.44 17.90
C GLY A 272 -5.99 -5.41 18.48
N ILE A 273 -6.31 -4.11 18.37
CA ILE A 273 -5.50 -3.01 18.92
C ILE A 273 -5.40 -3.12 20.45
N ARG A 274 -4.19 -2.93 20.97
CA ARG A 274 -3.87 -3.03 22.39
C ARG A 274 -4.56 -1.93 23.21
N GLY A 275 -4.91 -2.26 24.45
CA GLY A 275 -5.68 -1.36 25.33
C GLY A 275 -4.96 -0.05 25.68
N ASN A 276 -3.64 -0.09 25.85
CA ASN A 276 -2.83 1.10 26.11
C ASN A 276 -2.79 2.03 24.89
N VAL A 277 -2.57 1.49 23.68
CA VAL A 277 -2.55 2.29 22.45
C VAL A 277 -3.90 3.01 22.23
N ARG A 278 -5.01 2.32 22.51
CA ARG A 278 -6.35 2.91 22.48
C ARG A 278 -6.51 4.05 23.49
N ARG A 279 -6.01 3.87 24.71
CA ARG A 279 -6.08 4.87 25.77
C ARG A 279 -5.26 6.10 25.40
N ASP A 280 -4.01 5.91 24.99
CA ASP A 280 -3.10 7.00 24.61
C ASP A 280 -3.68 7.84 23.46
N TYR A 281 -4.27 7.17 22.46
CA TYR A 281 -4.99 7.86 21.38
C TYR A 281 -6.19 8.64 21.91
N TYR A 282 -7.03 8.01 22.74
CA TYR A 282 -8.25 8.64 23.21
C TYR A 282 -7.97 9.86 24.09
N GLU A 283 -6.92 9.81 24.90
CA GLU A 283 -6.44 10.96 25.68
C GLU A 283 -5.95 12.09 24.77
N ALA A 284 -5.12 11.79 23.76
CA ALA A 284 -4.66 12.79 22.80
C ALA A 284 -5.82 13.40 21.98
N TRP A 285 -6.80 12.58 21.61
CA TRP A 285 -8.01 13.06 20.92
C TRP A 285 -8.81 14.02 21.81
N ARG A 286 -9.02 13.68 23.08
CA ARG A 286 -9.75 14.53 24.02
C ARG A 286 -9.07 15.88 24.18
N GLU A 287 -7.78 15.90 24.49
CA GLU A 287 -6.98 17.11 24.64
C GLU A 287 -7.06 17.99 23.38
N ALA A 288 -6.89 17.38 22.21
CA ALA A 288 -6.96 18.11 20.94
C ALA A 288 -8.39 18.63 20.66
N SER A 289 -9.43 17.86 20.97
CA SER A 289 -10.82 18.28 20.73
C SER A 289 -11.32 19.41 21.65
N GLU A 290 -10.63 19.64 22.78
CA GLU A 290 -10.93 20.74 23.70
C GLU A 290 -10.41 22.10 23.17
N SER A 291 -9.43 22.09 22.25
CA SER A 291 -8.72 23.29 21.80
C SER A 291 -8.70 23.51 20.28
N LEU A 292 -9.08 22.51 19.48
CA LEU A 292 -9.04 22.56 18.01
C LEU A 292 -10.36 22.12 17.36
N ASP A 293 -10.65 22.69 16.19
CA ASP A 293 -11.62 22.09 15.26
C ASP A 293 -10.97 20.91 14.52
N LEU A 294 -11.39 19.67 14.83
CA LEU A 294 -10.75 18.45 14.37
C LEU A 294 -11.59 17.68 13.35
N THR A 295 -10.94 17.30 12.25
CA THR A 295 -11.49 16.37 11.26
C THR A 295 -10.58 15.16 11.10
N LEU A 296 -11.14 13.96 11.26
CA LEU A 296 -10.49 12.73 10.80
C LEU A 296 -10.99 12.36 9.41
N LYS A 297 -10.08 12.14 8.46
CA LYS A 297 -10.41 11.84 7.07
C LYS A 297 -9.71 10.57 6.60
N ARG A 298 -10.48 9.70 5.93
CA ARG A 298 -9.92 8.56 5.22
C ARG A 298 -9.41 9.01 3.85
N VAL A 299 -8.16 8.69 3.54
CA VAL A 299 -7.60 8.82 2.20
C VAL A 299 -7.43 7.43 1.56
N LEU A 300 -7.34 7.40 0.23
CA LEU A 300 -7.09 6.14 -0.47
C LEU A 300 -5.57 5.92 -0.53
N GLY A 301 -5.09 4.79 0.00
CA GLY A 301 -3.68 4.42 -0.10
C GLY A 301 -3.21 4.40 -1.55
N HIS A 302 -2.02 4.95 -1.79
CA HIS A 302 -1.38 5.07 -3.11
C HIS A 302 -2.19 5.86 -4.17
N SER A 303 -3.21 6.63 -3.79
CA SER A 303 -4.09 7.34 -4.73
C SER A 303 -3.58 8.70 -5.20
N GLY A 304 -2.34 9.06 -4.86
CA GLY A 304 -1.71 10.31 -5.30
C GLY A 304 -1.90 11.50 -4.36
N ASP A 305 -2.35 11.29 -3.11
CA ASP A 305 -2.21 12.30 -2.07
C ASP A 305 -0.72 12.50 -1.74
N PRO A 306 -0.13 13.69 -1.97
CA PRO A 306 1.29 13.90 -1.79
C PRO A 306 1.75 13.76 -0.33
N LEU A 307 0.93 14.13 0.66
CA LEU A 307 1.27 14.04 2.07
C LEU A 307 1.22 12.58 2.55
N ASN A 308 0.18 11.83 2.16
CA ASN A 308 0.10 10.41 2.52
C ASN A 308 1.22 9.61 1.87
N LYS A 309 1.56 9.89 0.61
CA LYS A 309 2.68 9.22 -0.07
C LYS A 309 4.00 9.50 0.65
N ALA A 310 4.20 10.71 1.16
CA ALA A 310 5.40 11.04 1.92
C ALA A 310 5.45 10.33 3.28
N ALA A 311 4.33 10.26 4.01
CA ALA A 311 4.26 9.53 5.28
C ALA A 311 4.58 8.04 5.09
N ASP A 312 3.96 7.38 4.10
CA ASP A 312 4.22 5.98 3.71
C ASP A 312 5.71 5.76 3.43
N GLN A 313 6.26 6.56 2.51
CA GLN A 313 7.63 6.41 2.04
C GLN A 313 8.64 6.63 3.18
N ILE A 314 8.41 7.62 4.04
CA ILE A 314 9.29 7.92 5.17
C ILE A 314 9.25 6.80 6.21
N ALA A 315 8.05 6.32 6.58
CA ALA A 315 7.91 5.20 7.49
C ALA A 315 8.64 3.96 6.94
N TYR A 316 8.36 3.60 5.68
CA TYR A 316 9.00 2.46 5.03
C TYR A 316 10.53 2.57 5.01
N LEU A 317 11.08 3.73 4.62
CA LEU A 317 12.53 3.95 4.58
C LEU A 317 13.17 3.85 5.96
N ALA A 318 12.53 4.39 7.00
CA ALA A 318 13.04 4.32 8.37
C ALA A 318 13.08 2.87 8.88
N MET A 319 12.00 2.10 8.66
CA MET A 319 11.97 0.67 8.97
C MET A 319 12.99 -0.13 8.15
N ARG A 320 13.27 0.24 6.91
CA ARG A 320 14.31 -0.43 6.10
C ARG A 320 15.72 -0.05 6.53
N ALA A 321 15.94 1.16 7.01
CA ALA A 321 17.25 1.58 7.50
C ALA A 321 17.64 0.84 8.78
N SER A 322 16.67 0.45 9.61
CA SER A 322 16.92 -0.18 10.91
C SER A 322 17.65 -1.52 10.84
N VAL A 323 17.63 -2.22 9.70
CA VAL A 323 18.31 -3.52 9.51
C VAL A 323 19.74 -3.40 8.97
N HIS A 324 20.23 -2.18 8.83
CA HIS A 324 21.58 -1.84 8.37
C HIS A 324 22.31 -0.99 9.41
N PRO A 325 23.66 -0.98 9.46
CA PRO A 325 24.38 -0.11 10.40
C PRO A 325 24.00 1.36 10.21
N GLN A 326 24.01 2.14 11.29
CA GLN A 326 23.66 3.57 11.23
C GLN A 326 24.59 4.33 10.27
N GLU A 327 25.90 4.12 10.39
CA GLU A 327 26.91 4.80 9.58
C GLU A 327 26.75 4.53 8.07
N ALA A 328 26.19 3.36 7.74
CA ALA A 328 25.97 2.94 6.36
C ALA A 328 24.66 3.49 5.78
N SER A 329 23.61 3.67 6.60
CA SER A 329 22.24 3.91 6.14
C SER A 329 21.69 5.31 6.42
N GLU A 330 22.18 6.00 7.45
CA GLU A 330 21.63 7.28 7.92
C GLU A 330 21.58 8.36 6.83
N ALA A 331 22.67 8.51 6.06
CA ALA A 331 22.75 9.53 5.02
C ALA A 331 21.71 9.31 3.91
N ALA A 332 21.47 8.05 3.54
CA ALA A 332 20.46 7.70 2.54
C ALA A 332 19.05 7.88 3.08
N LEU A 333 18.79 7.55 4.35
CA LEU A 333 17.51 7.80 5.00
C LEU A 333 17.19 9.30 5.02
N LYS A 334 18.12 10.14 5.49
CA LYS A 334 17.96 11.60 5.51
C LYS A 334 17.66 12.17 4.12
N LYS A 335 18.35 11.68 3.09
CA LYS A 335 18.09 12.06 1.69
C LYS A 335 16.69 11.64 1.24
N GLY A 336 16.25 10.44 1.61
CA GLY A 336 14.92 9.93 1.29
C GLY A 336 13.79 10.72 1.96
N ILE A 337 13.98 11.10 3.22
CA ILE A 337 13.07 11.99 3.96
C ILE A 337 12.96 13.33 3.24
N ALA A 338 14.10 13.99 2.96
CA ALA A 338 14.11 15.28 2.28
C ALA A 338 13.41 15.23 0.91
N SER A 339 13.65 14.17 0.13
CA SER A 339 13.02 13.98 -1.19
C SER A 339 11.51 13.80 -1.08
N SER A 340 11.05 13.01 -0.10
CA SER A 340 9.62 12.75 0.12
C SER A 340 8.87 14.03 0.54
N LEU A 341 9.49 14.84 1.39
CA LEU A 341 8.93 16.13 1.82
C LEU A 341 8.88 17.16 0.68
N ALA A 342 9.90 17.19 -0.18
CA ALA A 342 9.93 18.06 -1.35
C ALA A 342 8.79 17.70 -2.34
N GLU A 343 8.60 16.41 -2.64
CA GLU A 343 7.48 15.96 -3.49
C GLU A 343 6.11 16.32 -2.91
N ALA A 344 5.94 16.18 -1.59
CA ALA A 344 4.68 16.48 -0.91
C ALA A 344 4.32 17.97 -0.97
N THR A 345 5.31 18.85 -0.81
CA THR A 345 5.14 20.30 -0.76
C THR A 345 5.04 20.94 -2.15
N GLU A 346 5.77 20.43 -3.15
CA GLU A 346 5.67 20.90 -4.55
C GLU A 346 4.35 20.47 -5.22
N GLY A 347 3.80 19.31 -4.85
CA GLY A 347 2.52 18.81 -5.35
C GLY A 347 1.29 19.60 -4.86
N GLY A 348 1.44 20.39 -3.80
CA GLY A 348 0.36 21.21 -3.19
C GLY A 348 0.23 22.63 -3.74
N ALA A 349 1.19 23.12 -4.53
CA ALA A 349 1.06 24.43 -5.17
C ALA A 349 0.01 24.35 -6.29
N PRO A 350 -1.01 25.25 -6.35
CA PRO A 350 -1.98 25.23 -7.42
C PRO A 350 -1.23 25.40 -8.74
N ARG A 351 -1.21 24.35 -9.56
CA ARG A 351 -0.69 24.41 -10.93
C ARG A 351 -1.44 25.52 -11.65
N ARG A 352 -0.83 26.71 -11.72
CA ARG A 352 -1.23 27.78 -12.61
C ARG A 352 -1.22 27.17 -14.00
N ARG A 353 -2.40 26.76 -14.48
CA ARG A 353 -2.60 26.34 -15.87
C ARG A 353 -2.05 27.49 -16.70
N LYS A 354 -0.87 27.30 -17.30
CA LYS A 354 -0.38 28.19 -18.35
C LYS A 354 -1.46 28.16 -19.43
N ARG A 355 -2.35 29.15 -19.40
CA ARG A 355 -3.23 29.47 -20.53
C ARG A 355 -2.28 29.62 -21.71
N ARG A 356 -2.30 28.64 -22.62
CA ARG A 356 -1.71 28.79 -23.94
C ARG A 356 -2.29 30.08 -24.50
N ARG A 357 -1.47 31.15 -24.53
CA ARG A 357 -1.77 32.35 -25.29
C ARG A 357 -1.92 31.88 -26.73
N ARG A 358 -3.16 31.79 -27.22
CA ARG A 358 -3.45 31.69 -28.64
C ARG A 358 -2.85 32.94 -29.27
N GLY A 359 -1.75 32.76 -29.99
CA GLY A 359 -1.15 33.80 -30.83
C GLY A 359 -2.20 34.29 -31.82
N ARG A 360 -2.58 35.55 -31.67
CA ARG A 360 -3.43 36.26 -32.62
C ARG A 360 -2.56 36.46 -33.87
N ARG A 361 -2.81 35.67 -34.91
CA ARG A 361 -2.16 35.84 -36.22
C ARG A 361 -2.44 37.26 -36.71
N GLY A 362 -1.36 37.92 -37.13
CA GLY A 362 -1.35 39.27 -37.64
C GLY A 362 -2.22 39.43 -38.89
N ARG A 363 -2.80 40.62 -38.98
CA ARG A 363 -3.53 41.13 -40.14
C ARG A 363 -2.61 41.16 -41.35
N GLY A 364 -3.05 40.55 -42.45
CA GLY A 364 -2.46 40.76 -43.76
C GLY A 364 -2.65 42.21 -44.20
N GLN A 365 -1.56 42.81 -44.67
CA GLN A 365 -1.56 44.04 -45.44
C GLN A 365 -2.07 43.78 -46.86
N ALA A 366 -2.79 44.75 -47.39
CA ALA A 366 -3.12 44.92 -48.81
C ALA A 366 -2.97 46.43 -49.14
N PRO A 367 -2.75 46.82 -50.40
CA PRO A 367 -1.62 47.66 -50.80
C PRO A 367 -2.01 49.08 -51.23
N LYS A 368 -1.01 49.97 -51.40
CA LYS A 368 -1.08 51.21 -52.20
C LYS A 368 0.27 51.44 -52.89
N THR A 369 0.34 51.13 -54.19
CA THR A 369 0.40 52.05 -55.35
C THR A 369 1.76 52.72 -55.56
N THR A 370 2.45 52.30 -56.62
CA THR A 370 2.71 53.17 -57.78
C THR A 370 2.75 52.30 -59.03
#